data_AF-U5H222-F1
#
_entry.id   AF-U5H222-F1
#
_cell.length_a   1.000
_cell.length_b   1.000
_cell.length_c   1.000
_cell.angle_alpha   90.00
_cell.angle_beta   90.00
_cell.angle_gamma   90.00
#
_symmetry.space_group_name_H-M   'P 1'
#
loop_
_entity.id
_entity.type
_entity.pdbx_description
1 polymer ?
#
loop_
_entity_poly.entity_id
_entity_poly.type
_entity_poly.pdbx_seq_one_letter_code
_entity_poly.pdbx_strand_id
1 'polypeptide(L)'
;MPEAMTTTTSTSAPAASASASSSSSSSFNPFKRRAQQKEGPSSSATEGGGTSRKFQRARTTQPPRSPDRPRNRAGSATATTGMSYQPADTPQRSTPAPRAAAAAATTTTTTTTTPVPLPLPRRTPTPPPPPSSSSSDPITQAHSSLTALQTQLDHLSAHFDLNPSTLYFSPPSTSNADPILPFVPQNASYHSYIEDLTRLLLKLDGIDSNGDQGVRQRRRGLVAAIERQLESVEAIKKGEWERRQKVQQELSDRKSKVDELMRGFRGGGEPATTSR
;
A
#
# COMPACT_ATOMS: atom_id res chain seq x y z
N MET A 1 10.67 -61.01 -9.47
CA MET A 1 9.67 -61.84 -10.18
C MET A 1 8.30 -61.48 -9.62
N PRO A 2 7.26 -61.38 -10.49
CA PRO A 2 6.58 -60.12 -10.88
C PRO A 2 5.28 -59.86 -10.06
N GLU A 3 4.43 -58.84 -10.26
CA GLU A 3 4.19 -57.84 -11.34
C GLU A 3 4.18 -56.38 -10.79
N ALA A 4 4.18 -55.25 -11.53
CA ALA A 4 3.86 -54.88 -12.92
C ALA A 4 2.37 -54.65 -13.28
N MET A 5 1.79 -53.50 -12.90
CA MET A 5 0.61 -52.95 -13.60
C MET A 5 0.74 -51.44 -13.87
N THR A 6 0.79 -51.10 -15.16
CA THR A 6 0.77 -49.73 -15.70
C THR A 6 -0.61 -49.41 -16.26
N THR A 7 -1.23 -48.31 -15.83
CA THR A 7 -2.44 -47.78 -16.48
C THR A 7 -2.18 -46.40 -17.06
N THR A 8 -1.91 -46.36 -18.37
CA THR A 8 -1.83 -45.13 -19.17
C THR A 8 -3.21 -44.75 -19.67
N THR A 9 -3.75 -43.60 -19.23
CA THR A 9 -4.98 -43.04 -19.82
C THR A 9 -4.62 -41.90 -20.76
N SER A 10 -4.70 -42.18 -22.07
CA SER A 10 -4.51 -41.21 -23.15
C SER A 10 -5.86 -40.80 -23.73
N THR A 11 -6.18 -39.51 -23.70
CA THR A 11 -7.29 -38.88 -24.45
C THR A 11 -6.88 -37.41 -24.68
N SER A 12 -6.26 -37.11 -25.82
CA SER A 12 -6.92 -36.71 -27.08
C SER A 12 -7.26 -35.22 -27.12
N ALA A 13 -6.42 -34.46 -27.84
CA ALA A 13 -6.71 -33.10 -28.26
C ALA A 13 -7.41 -33.11 -29.64
N PRO A 14 -8.34 -32.18 -29.90
CA PRO A 14 -8.68 -31.77 -31.26
C PRO A 14 -8.06 -30.41 -31.59
N ALA A 15 -7.59 -30.26 -32.83
CA ALA A 15 -7.06 -29.01 -33.36
C ALA A 15 -8.02 -28.36 -34.37
N ALA A 16 -7.79 -27.06 -34.59
CA ALA A 16 -8.15 -26.28 -35.77
C ALA A 16 -9.61 -25.78 -35.97
N SER A 17 -9.68 -24.44 -36.06
CA SER A 17 -10.44 -23.68 -37.07
C SER A 17 -11.97 -23.66 -37.05
N ALA A 18 -12.55 -22.52 -36.67
CA ALA A 18 -13.34 -21.70 -37.60
C ALA A 18 -13.62 -20.29 -37.04
N SER A 19 -13.64 -19.30 -37.94
CA SER A 19 -14.04 -17.92 -37.65
C SER A 19 -15.56 -17.80 -37.48
N ALA A 20 -16.03 -17.11 -36.44
CA ALA A 20 -17.39 -16.58 -36.39
C ALA A 20 -17.44 -15.29 -35.57
N SER A 21 -17.71 -14.17 -36.24
CA SER A 21 -18.03 -12.89 -35.61
C SER A 21 -19.50 -12.89 -35.17
N SER A 22 -19.76 -12.73 -33.87
CA SER A 22 -21.10 -12.47 -33.34
C SER A 22 -21.06 -11.46 -32.19
N SER A 23 -21.43 -10.23 -32.53
CA SER A 23 -21.84 -9.20 -31.57
C SER A 23 -22.99 -9.73 -30.70
N SER A 24 -22.82 -9.77 -29.38
CA SER A 24 -23.87 -10.15 -28.43
C SER A 24 -23.86 -9.23 -27.22
N SER A 25 -24.53 -8.10 -27.37
CA SER A 25 -24.94 -7.22 -26.29
C SER A 25 -26.08 -7.85 -25.47
N SER A 26 -25.86 -8.20 -24.20
CA SER A 26 -26.93 -8.30 -23.19
C SER A 26 -26.37 -8.56 -21.78
N SER A 27 -26.99 -7.94 -20.78
CA SER A 27 -26.99 -8.35 -19.36
C SER A 27 -25.65 -8.25 -18.58
N PHE A 28 -25.60 -7.87 -17.30
CA PHE A 28 -26.65 -7.51 -16.34
C PHE A 28 -26.05 -6.57 -15.27
N ASN A 29 -26.63 -5.38 -15.04
CA ASN A 29 -26.19 -4.46 -13.97
C ASN A 29 -27.31 -4.27 -12.93
N PRO A 30 -27.36 -5.06 -11.84
CA PRO A 30 -28.49 -5.08 -10.91
C PRO A 30 -28.26 -4.22 -9.64
N PHE A 31 -27.99 -2.91 -9.79
CA PHE A 31 -27.94 -2.00 -8.63
C PHE A 31 -28.55 -0.61 -8.91
N LYS A 32 -29.85 -0.57 -9.24
CA LYS A 32 -30.67 0.66 -9.15
C LYS A 32 -32.18 0.40 -8.98
N ARG A 33 -32.58 0.26 -7.71
CA ARG A 33 -33.93 0.48 -7.14
C ARG A 33 -33.69 0.92 -5.69
N ARG A 34 -34.41 1.84 -5.05
CA ARG A 34 -35.64 2.58 -5.41
C ARG A 34 -35.86 3.69 -4.36
N ALA A 35 -36.06 4.94 -4.77
CA ALA A 35 -36.71 5.96 -3.94
C ALA A 35 -37.30 7.09 -4.81
N GLN A 36 -38.61 6.98 -5.05
CA GLN A 36 -39.62 8.05 -5.06
C GLN A 36 -39.47 9.23 -6.05
N GLN A 37 -40.22 9.15 -7.15
CA GLN A 37 -40.77 10.33 -7.83
C GLN A 37 -41.60 11.17 -6.85
N LYS A 38 -41.60 12.49 -7.03
CA LYS A 38 -42.76 13.33 -6.72
C LYS A 38 -43.04 14.22 -7.93
N GLU A 39 -44.25 14.13 -8.45
CA GLU A 39 -44.63 14.75 -9.72
C GLU A 39 -45.01 16.23 -9.56
N GLY A 40 -44.91 16.99 -10.65
CA GLY A 40 -45.32 18.38 -10.77
C GLY A 40 -45.30 18.78 -12.25
N PRO A 41 -46.39 19.31 -12.84
CA PRO A 41 -46.59 19.20 -14.29
C PRO A 41 -46.16 20.41 -15.12
N SER A 42 -45.94 20.12 -16.40
CA SER A 42 -46.03 20.97 -17.59
C SER A 42 -46.83 22.28 -17.42
N SER A 43 -46.23 23.39 -17.89
CA SER A 43 -46.98 24.47 -18.54
C SER A 43 -46.15 25.11 -19.66
N SER A 44 -46.85 25.46 -20.72
CA SER A 44 -46.35 25.78 -22.06
C SER A 44 -45.84 27.21 -22.24
N ALA A 45 -44.90 27.34 -23.18
CA ALA A 45 -44.76 28.40 -24.19
C ALA A 45 -45.26 29.83 -23.89
N THR A 46 -44.34 30.79 -23.98
CA THR A 46 -44.62 32.12 -24.57
C THR A 46 -43.40 32.58 -25.38
N GLU A 47 -43.64 33.00 -26.62
CA GLU A 47 -42.63 33.71 -27.43
C GLU A 47 -42.40 35.13 -26.88
N GLY A 48 -41.19 35.66 -26.99
CA GLY A 48 -40.91 37.02 -26.54
C GLY A 48 -39.46 37.40 -26.80
N GLY A 49 -39.22 38.09 -27.91
CA GLY A 49 -37.86 38.44 -28.34
C GLY A 49 -37.31 39.70 -27.66
N GLY A 50 -36.03 39.96 -27.95
CA GLY A 50 -35.56 41.34 -28.09
C GLY A 50 -34.53 41.85 -27.07
N THR A 51 -33.50 42.47 -27.65
CA THR A 51 -32.68 43.56 -27.10
C THR A 51 -31.45 43.24 -26.24
N SER A 52 -30.31 43.65 -26.83
CA SER A 52 -29.32 44.54 -26.21
C SER A 52 -28.38 44.02 -25.13
N ARG A 53 -27.14 43.80 -25.60
CA ARG A 53 -25.89 44.40 -25.09
C ARG A 53 -25.98 45.05 -23.69
N LYS A 54 -25.20 44.54 -22.74
CA LYS A 54 -24.27 45.41 -21.99
C LYS A 54 -23.11 44.63 -21.36
N PHE A 55 -21.91 45.17 -21.56
CA PHE A 55 -20.73 44.82 -20.79
C PHE A 55 -20.94 45.15 -19.31
N GLN A 56 -20.52 44.24 -18.43
CA GLN A 56 -20.10 44.51 -17.05
C GLN A 56 -19.21 43.33 -16.62
N ARG A 57 -17.89 43.50 -16.65
CA ARG A 57 -17.05 44.03 -15.55
C ARG A 57 -17.04 43.14 -14.30
N ALA A 58 -15.87 42.56 -14.09
CA ALA A 58 -15.33 41.92 -12.90
C ALA A 58 -16.07 42.16 -11.58
N ARG A 59 -16.35 41.06 -10.87
CA ARG A 59 -16.36 41.03 -9.41
C ARG A 59 -15.51 39.88 -8.90
N THR A 60 -14.36 40.23 -8.34
CA THR A 60 -13.53 39.35 -7.52
C THR A 60 -14.33 38.94 -6.28
N THR A 61 -14.73 37.68 -6.19
CA THR A 61 -15.36 37.14 -4.98
C THR A 61 -14.27 36.87 -3.95
N GLN A 62 -14.09 37.81 -3.03
CA GLN A 62 -13.24 37.66 -1.85
C GLN A 62 -13.90 36.69 -0.86
N PRO A 63 -13.21 35.62 -0.38
CA PRO A 63 -13.77 34.75 0.66
C PRO A 63 -13.83 35.48 2.02
N PRO A 64 -14.80 35.14 2.88
CA PRO A 64 -15.00 35.83 4.15
C PRO A 64 -13.83 35.58 5.12
N ARG A 65 -13.47 36.63 5.87
CA ARG A 65 -12.48 36.56 6.95
C ARG A 65 -13.02 35.74 8.12
N SER A 66 -12.24 34.79 8.61
CA SER A 66 -12.54 34.07 9.86
C SER A 66 -12.47 35.02 11.07
N PRO A 67 -13.38 34.88 12.05
CA PRO A 67 -13.34 35.69 13.28
C PRO A 67 -12.21 35.27 14.23
N ASP A 68 -11.78 36.22 15.07
CA ASP A 68 -10.69 36.07 16.03
C ASP A 68 -10.83 34.86 16.96
N ARG A 69 -9.74 34.12 17.13
CA ARG A 69 -9.61 33.06 18.13
C ARG A 69 -8.98 33.67 19.40
N PRO A 70 -9.69 33.75 20.54
CA PRO A 70 -9.17 34.42 21.73
C PRO A 70 -7.94 33.70 22.30
N ARG A 71 -6.87 34.49 22.49
CA ARG A 71 -5.57 34.09 23.03
C ARG A 71 -5.65 33.95 24.55
N ASN A 72 -6.22 32.85 25.05
CA ASN A 72 -6.27 32.62 26.49
C ASN A 72 -4.89 32.17 27.03
N ARG A 73 -4.42 32.92 28.03
CA ARG A 73 -3.06 32.94 28.55
C ARG A 73 -3.08 32.56 30.03
N ALA A 74 -2.11 31.74 30.41
CA ALA A 74 -1.64 31.49 31.78
C ALA A 74 -2.59 30.79 32.77
N GLY A 75 -1.98 29.90 33.57
CA GLY A 75 -2.16 29.96 35.01
C GLY A 75 -3.14 28.97 35.65
N SER A 76 -2.68 27.75 35.91
CA SER A 76 -2.88 27.13 37.21
C SER A 76 -1.82 26.07 37.47
N ALA A 77 -0.92 26.37 38.41
CA ALA A 77 -0.04 25.40 39.02
C ALA A 77 -0.69 24.91 40.32
N THR A 78 -0.93 23.61 40.40
CA THR A 78 -1.02 22.83 41.64
C THR A 78 -0.26 21.54 41.34
N ALA A 79 0.97 21.36 41.81
CA ALA A 79 1.39 21.14 43.19
C ALA A 79 0.89 19.81 43.76
N THR A 80 1.84 19.04 44.31
CA THR A 80 1.62 17.93 45.27
C THR A 80 1.05 16.62 44.72
N THR A 81 1.95 15.70 44.34
CA THR A 81 2.21 14.47 45.14
C THR A 81 3.55 13.88 44.70
N GLY A 82 4.54 13.93 45.58
CA GLY A 82 5.83 13.27 45.35
C GLY A 82 5.73 11.78 45.66
N MET A 83 5.59 10.94 44.64
CA MET A 83 5.91 9.52 44.74
C MET A 83 7.41 9.33 44.55
N SER A 84 8.10 9.27 45.69
CA SER A 84 9.52 8.93 45.77
C SER A 84 9.73 7.49 45.31
N TYR A 85 10.30 7.30 44.12
CA TYR A 85 10.86 6.03 43.71
C TYR A 85 12.33 5.98 44.13
N GLN A 86 12.61 5.20 45.18
CA GLN A 86 13.98 4.85 45.54
C GLN A 86 14.67 4.11 44.38
N PRO A 87 15.93 4.42 44.05
CA PRO A 87 16.76 3.52 43.25
C PRO A 87 17.23 2.37 44.14
N ALA A 88 16.49 1.26 44.13
CA ALA A 88 16.86 0.04 44.85
C ALA A 88 17.68 -0.89 43.94
N ASP A 89 18.96 -1.01 44.30
CA ASP A 89 19.93 -2.07 44.03
C ASP A 89 19.81 -2.98 42.79
N THR A 90 20.83 -2.84 41.95
CA THR A 90 21.36 -3.89 41.08
C THR A 90 21.63 -5.21 41.82
N PRO A 91 21.17 -6.36 41.30
CA PRO A 91 21.95 -7.58 41.34
C PRO A 91 22.86 -7.63 40.10
N GLN A 92 24.18 -7.56 40.32
CA GLN A 92 25.15 -7.94 39.29
C GLN A 92 24.85 -9.37 38.82
N ARG A 93 24.61 -9.58 37.53
CA ARG A 93 24.64 -10.92 36.93
C ARG A 93 25.80 -11.02 35.94
N SER A 94 26.72 -11.91 36.26
CA SER A 94 28.08 -11.94 35.73
C SER A 94 28.14 -12.04 34.20
N THR A 95 29.04 -11.24 33.63
CA THR A 95 29.70 -11.54 32.37
C THR A 95 30.54 -12.82 32.50
N PRO A 96 30.49 -13.72 31.50
CA PRO A 96 31.56 -14.67 31.24
C PRO A 96 32.22 -14.36 29.88
N ALA A 97 33.29 -13.58 29.93
CA ALA A 97 34.45 -13.72 29.05
C ALA A 97 35.64 -14.04 29.97
N PRO A 98 36.71 -14.72 29.51
CA PRO A 98 37.12 -14.89 28.12
C PRO A 98 37.57 -16.33 27.74
N ARG A 99 38.31 -16.43 26.62
CA ARG A 99 39.28 -17.46 26.19
C ARG A 99 38.81 -18.26 24.96
N ALA A 100 39.06 -17.78 23.74
CA ALA A 100 40.35 -17.74 23.03
C ALA A 100 40.82 -19.12 22.49
N ALA A 101 40.34 -19.43 21.28
CA ALA A 101 41.07 -20.13 20.22
C ALA A 101 40.43 -19.62 18.90
N ALA A 102 41.02 -18.71 18.13
CA ALA A 102 42.29 -18.74 17.39
C ALA A 102 42.06 -19.16 15.91
N ALA A 103 42.55 -18.30 15.00
CA ALA A 103 42.62 -18.44 13.55
C ALA A 103 41.26 -18.54 12.77
N ALA A 104 41.10 -17.94 11.60
CA ALA A 104 42.04 -17.15 10.79
C ALA A 104 41.39 -15.83 10.32
N ALA A 105 42.10 -14.72 10.52
CA ALA A 105 41.79 -13.45 9.87
C ALA A 105 42.56 -13.37 8.55
N THR A 106 41.95 -12.83 7.50
CA THR A 106 42.70 -12.33 6.34
C THR A 106 42.06 -11.05 5.78
N THR A 107 42.23 -9.95 6.52
CA THR A 107 42.27 -8.62 5.92
C THR A 107 43.64 -8.43 5.28
N THR A 108 43.70 -8.12 3.98
CA THR A 108 44.95 -7.72 3.30
C THR A 108 44.73 -6.49 2.44
N THR A 109 44.96 -5.33 3.06
CA THR A 109 45.42 -4.11 2.39
C THR A 109 46.93 -4.19 2.19
N THR A 110 47.39 -4.25 0.95
CA THR A 110 48.81 -4.16 0.56
C THR A 110 48.89 -3.43 -0.79
N THR A 111 49.19 -2.13 -0.79
CA THR A 111 50.55 -1.55 -0.97
C THR A 111 51.10 -1.64 -2.39
N THR A 112 51.17 -0.48 -3.02
CA THR A 112 52.12 -0.08 -4.06
C THR A 112 53.51 -0.68 -3.86
N THR A 113 53.96 -1.53 -4.80
CA THR A 113 55.39 -1.79 -5.05
C THR A 113 55.59 -2.06 -6.54
N THR A 114 56.50 -1.31 -7.16
CA THR A 114 56.91 -1.44 -8.56
C THR A 114 57.99 -2.51 -8.73
N PRO A 115 57.86 -3.45 -9.68
CA PRO A 115 59.02 -4.13 -10.25
C PRO A 115 59.11 -4.01 -11.79
N VAL A 116 60.27 -3.50 -12.22
CA VAL A 116 61.09 -3.81 -13.41
C VAL A 116 60.41 -4.49 -14.63
N PRO A 117 60.58 -3.94 -15.86
CA PRO A 117 59.91 -4.45 -17.07
C PRO A 117 60.52 -5.73 -17.66
N LEU A 118 59.66 -6.63 -18.13
CA LEU A 118 60.04 -7.73 -19.04
C LEU A 118 59.82 -7.34 -20.52
N PRO A 119 60.59 -7.89 -21.48
CA PRO A 119 60.48 -7.52 -22.89
C PRO A 119 59.16 -8.00 -23.52
N LEU A 120 58.47 -7.09 -24.23
CA LEU A 120 57.20 -7.40 -24.89
C LEU A 120 57.42 -8.35 -26.09
N PRO A 121 56.63 -9.43 -26.24
CA PRO A 121 56.44 -10.04 -27.54
C PRO A 121 55.75 -9.04 -28.47
N ARG A 122 56.28 -8.92 -29.69
CA ARG A 122 55.92 -7.89 -30.68
C ARG A 122 54.45 -8.02 -31.09
N ARG A 123 53.57 -7.24 -30.46
CA ARG A 123 52.14 -7.22 -30.80
C ARG A 123 51.96 -6.79 -32.25
N THR A 124 51.38 -7.68 -33.06
CA THR A 124 50.82 -7.35 -34.36
C THR A 124 49.81 -6.21 -34.21
N PRO A 125 49.74 -5.24 -35.14
CA PRO A 125 48.78 -4.15 -35.06
C PRO A 125 47.35 -4.71 -35.19
N THR A 126 46.66 -4.84 -34.05
CA THR A 126 45.23 -5.15 -34.03
C THR A 126 44.49 -4.01 -34.75
N PRO A 127 43.64 -4.30 -35.74
CA PRO A 127 42.88 -3.25 -36.43
C PRO A 127 42.01 -2.48 -35.41
N PRO A 128 41.78 -1.18 -35.62
CA PRO A 128 40.97 -0.39 -34.70
C PRO A 128 39.58 -1.01 -34.56
N PRO A 129 39.06 -1.19 -33.33
CA PRO A 129 37.70 -1.67 -33.14
C PRO A 129 36.73 -0.68 -33.81
N PRO A 130 35.67 -1.17 -34.48
CA PRO A 130 34.67 -0.27 -35.06
C PRO A 130 34.06 0.60 -33.95
N PRO A 131 33.74 1.88 -34.23
CA PRO A 131 33.10 2.74 -33.25
C PRO A 131 31.81 2.05 -32.80
N SER A 132 31.73 1.76 -31.50
CA SER A 132 30.59 1.09 -30.92
C SER A 132 29.44 2.07 -30.80
N SER A 133 28.68 2.21 -31.89
CA SER A 133 27.56 3.15 -32.08
C SER A 133 26.32 2.76 -31.26
N SER A 134 26.48 2.61 -29.94
CA SER A 134 25.41 2.40 -28.97
C SER A 134 25.07 3.70 -28.23
N SER A 135 25.20 4.84 -28.89
CA SER A 135 24.61 6.11 -28.46
C SER A 135 23.11 6.12 -28.81
N SER A 136 22.32 5.31 -28.11
CA SER A 136 20.87 5.42 -28.18
C SER A 136 20.44 6.79 -27.68
N ASP A 137 19.62 7.52 -28.44
CA ASP A 137 19.14 8.84 -28.03
C ASP A 137 18.51 8.79 -26.63
N PRO A 138 18.87 9.72 -25.72
CA PRO A 138 18.42 9.65 -24.32
C PRO A 138 16.89 9.72 -24.20
N ILE A 139 16.23 10.41 -25.13
CA ILE A 139 14.76 10.48 -25.22
C ILE A 139 14.17 9.10 -25.57
N THR A 140 14.76 8.39 -26.53
CA THR A 140 14.33 7.03 -26.91
C THR A 140 14.55 6.04 -25.76
N GLN A 141 15.66 6.18 -25.02
CA GLN A 141 15.93 5.40 -23.81
C GLN A 141 14.93 5.70 -22.67
N ALA A 142 14.53 6.96 -22.49
CA ALA A 142 13.52 7.33 -21.50
C ALA A 142 12.13 6.74 -21.86
N HIS A 143 11.74 6.78 -23.14
CA HIS A 143 10.48 6.18 -23.60
C HIS A 143 10.45 4.65 -23.50
N SER A 144 11.56 3.97 -23.78
CA SER A 144 11.66 2.51 -23.59
C SER A 144 11.62 2.15 -22.10
N SER A 145 12.31 2.92 -21.24
CA SER A 145 12.28 2.74 -19.78
C SER A 145 10.89 2.94 -19.19
N LEU A 146 10.18 4.01 -19.58
CA LEU A 146 8.77 4.22 -19.17
C LEU A 146 7.84 3.10 -19.66
N THR A 147 8.12 2.50 -20.82
CA THR A 147 7.34 1.37 -21.33
C THR A 147 7.60 0.10 -20.51
N ALA A 148 8.85 -0.16 -20.13
CA ALA A 148 9.21 -1.28 -19.25
C ALA A 148 8.65 -1.12 -17.82
N LEU A 149 8.55 0.10 -17.30
CA LEU A 149 7.93 0.35 -15.99
C LEU A 149 6.40 0.19 -16.04
N GLN A 150 5.75 0.58 -17.14
CA GLN A 150 4.33 0.30 -17.36
C GLN A 150 4.06 -1.22 -17.37
N THR A 151 4.82 -2.00 -18.15
CA THR A 151 4.61 -3.47 -18.19
C THR A 151 4.94 -4.15 -16.86
N GLN A 152 5.88 -3.62 -16.07
CA GLN A 152 6.12 -4.07 -14.68
C GLN A 152 4.90 -3.79 -13.78
N LEU A 153 4.31 -2.59 -13.86
CA LEU A 153 3.09 -2.25 -13.11
C LEU A 153 1.90 -3.14 -13.50
N ASP A 154 1.71 -3.37 -14.80
CA ASP A 154 0.64 -4.20 -15.32
C ASP A 154 0.81 -5.66 -14.87
N HIS A 155 2.04 -6.19 -14.91
CA HIS A 155 2.37 -7.55 -14.45
C HIS A 155 2.15 -7.70 -12.94
N LEU A 156 2.64 -6.77 -12.12
CA LEU A 156 2.41 -6.75 -10.68
C LEU A 156 0.90 -6.73 -10.38
N SER A 157 0.14 -5.87 -11.07
CA SER A 157 -1.31 -5.73 -10.86
C SER A 157 -2.10 -6.98 -11.30
N ALA A 158 -1.63 -7.71 -12.31
CA ALA A 158 -2.26 -8.96 -12.76
C ALA A 158 -1.93 -10.17 -11.86
N HIS A 159 -0.76 -10.20 -11.24
CA HIS A 159 -0.34 -11.30 -10.36
C HIS A 159 -0.75 -11.10 -8.89
N PHE A 160 -1.11 -9.88 -8.50
CA PHE A 160 -1.41 -9.54 -7.11
C PHE A 160 -2.84 -9.90 -6.70
N ASP A 161 -3.01 -11.12 -6.21
CA ASP A 161 -4.24 -11.56 -5.56
C ASP A 161 -4.23 -11.15 -4.07
N LEU A 162 -4.83 -9.99 -3.78
CA LEU A 162 -5.27 -9.67 -2.42
C LEU A 162 -6.50 -10.50 -2.09
N ASN A 163 -6.30 -11.61 -1.40
CA ASN A 163 -7.36 -12.20 -0.60
C ASN A 163 -7.44 -11.43 0.74
N PRO A 164 -8.33 -10.43 0.90
CA PRO A 164 -8.22 -9.48 2.00
C PRO A 164 -8.55 -10.13 3.35
N SER A 165 -9.28 -11.26 3.32
CA SER A 165 -9.64 -12.05 4.50
C SER A 165 -8.44 -12.69 5.20
N THR A 166 -7.30 -12.88 4.52
CA THR A 166 -6.12 -13.56 5.09
C THR A 166 -5.18 -12.65 5.86
N LEU A 167 -5.32 -11.32 5.76
CA LEU A 167 -4.45 -10.36 6.42
C LEU A 167 -4.44 -10.59 7.94
N TYR A 168 -3.26 -10.61 8.55
CA TYR A 168 -3.10 -10.70 9.99
C TYR A 168 -2.82 -9.31 10.57
N PHE A 169 -3.66 -8.86 11.50
CA PHE A 169 -3.53 -7.58 12.18
C PHE A 169 -3.02 -7.79 13.60
N SER A 170 -2.11 -6.93 14.05
CA SER A 170 -1.74 -6.87 15.47
C SER A 170 -2.98 -6.50 16.32
N PRO A 171 -3.09 -6.97 17.57
CA PRO A 171 -4.03 -6.41 18.53
C PRO A 171 -3.90 -4.88 18.61
N PRO A 172 -5.01 -4.14 18.84
CA PRO A 172 -4.97 -2.69 18.92
C PRO A 172 -4.12 -2.25 20.12
N SER A 173 -2.94 -1.67 19.82
CA SER A 173 -2.20 -0.87 20.79
C SER A 173 -3.06 0.34 21.17
N THR A 174 -3.12 0.67 22.46
CA THR A 174 -4.12 1.57 23.08
C THR A 174 -4.03 3.06 22.69
N SER A 175 -3.34 3.38 21.58
CA SER A 175 -3.04 4.76 21.16
C SER A 175 -3.10 5.01 19.65
N ASN A 176 -3.22 3.99 18.79
CA ASN A 176 -3.10 4.17 17.34
C ASN A 176 -4.41 3.86 16.61
N ALA A 177 -4.89 4.83 15.83
CA ALA A 177 -6.06 4.67 14.98
C ALA A 177 -5.79 3.77 13.76
N ASP A 178 -4.53 3.71 13.30
CA ASP A 178 -4.14 2.98 12.10
C ASP A 178 -3.77 1.51 12.40
N PRO A 179 -4.30 0.55 11.60
CA PRO A 179 -3.96 -0.86 11.74
C PRO A 179 -2.48 -1.15 11.48
N ILE A 180 -1.83 -1.81 12.44
CA ILE A 180 -0.47 -2.34 12.29
C ILE A 180 -0.54 -3.75 11.68
N LEU A 181 0.02 -3.91 10.48
CA LEU A 181 0.30 -5.21 9.87
C LEU A 181 1.73 -5.63 10.24
N PRO A 182 1.95 -6.65 11.09
CA PRO A 182 3.28 -7.17 11.36
C PRO A 182 3.86 -7.88 10.12
N PHE A 183 5.18 -8.02 10.09
CA PHE A 183 5.92 -8.78 9.08
C PHE A 183 5.85 -10.29 9.36
N VAL A 184 4.65 -10.86 9.21
CA VAL A 184 4.41 -12.31 9.28
C VAL A 184 4.25 -12.89 7.86
N PRO A 185 4.53 -14.19 7.62
CA PRO A 185 4.43 -14.80 6.29
C PRO A 185 3.06 -14.62 5.62
N GLN A 186 1.98 -14.58 6.39
CA GLN A 186 0.61 -14.33 5.89
C GLN A 186 0.43 -12.94 5.26
N ASN A 187 1.23 -11.96 5.70
CA ASN A 187 1.23 -10.58 5.17
C ASN A 187 2.36 -10.36 4.14
N ALA A 188 3.17 -11.37 3.81
CA ALA A 188 4.37 -11.18 2.99
C ALA A 188 4.05 -10.69 1.57
N SER A 189 2.96 -11.18 0.96
CA SER A 189 2.50 -10.72 -0.36
C SER A 189 2.07 -9.25 -0.35
N TYR A 190 1.35 -8.83 0.69
CA TYR A 190 0.95 -7.43 0.90
C TYR A 190 2.17 -6.50 1.00
N HIS A 191 3.13 -6.86 1.86
CA HIS A 191 4.34 -6.06 2.07
C HIS A 191 5.24 -6.03 0.83
N SER A 192 5.44 -7.17 0.15
CA SER A 192 6.21 -7.23 -1.10
C SER A 192 5.60 -6.32 -2.17
N TYR A 193 4.28 -6.33 -2.33
CA TYR A 193 3.62 -5.52 -3.35
C TYR A 193 3.75 -4.02 -3.09
N ILE A 194 3.60 -3.57 -1.84
CA ILE A 194 3.85 -2.16 -1.47
C ILE A 194 5.32 -1.79 -1.72
N GLU A 195 6.26 -2.67 -1.39
CA GLU A 195 7.67 -2.44 -1.65
C GLU A 195 7.95 -2.36 -3.16
N ASP A 196 7.35 -3.23 -3.97
CA ASP A 196 7.50 -3.24 -5.43
C ASP A 196 6.89 -2.01 -6.10
N LEU A 197 5.71 -1.54 -5.66
CA LEU A 197 5.14 -0.26 -6.10
C LEU A 197 6.04 0.92 -5.70
N THR A 198 6.59 0.92 -4.48
CA THR A 198 7.52 1.96 -4.00
C THR A 198 8.82 1.95 -4.82
N ARG A 199 9.35 0.77 -5.15
CA ARG A 199 10.51 0.60 -6.05
C ARG A 199 10.22 1.12 -7.46
N LEU A 200 8.98 1.00 -7.97
CA LEU A 200 8.60 1.59 -9.26
C LEU A 200 8.58 3.12 -9.23
N LEU A 201 8.10 3.75 -8.14
CA LEU A 201 8.17 5.21 -7.97
C LEU A 201 9.63 5.70 -7.96
N LEU A 202 10.51 5.06 -7.19
CA LEU A 202 11.94 5.40 -7.14
C LEU A 202 12.63 5.25 -8.52
N LYS A 203 12.25 4.24 -9.31
CA LYS A 203 12.73 4.08 -10.70
C LYS A 203 12.20 5.18 -11.63
N LEU A 204 10.97 5.66 -11.43
CA LEU A 204 10.40 6.75 -12.22
C LEU A 204 11.10 8.08 -11.98
N ASP A 205 11.43 8.40 -10.73
CA ASP A 205 12.12 9.65 -10.37
C ASP A 205 13.51 9.75 -11.02
N GLY A 206 14.18 8.61 -11.23
CA GLY A 206 15.45 8.52 -11.94
C GLY A 206 15.37 8.66 -13.48
N ILE A 207 14.17 8.75 -14.08
CA ILE A 207 14.04 8.94 -15.54
C ILE A 207 14.04 10.42 -15.88
N ASP A 208 15.15 10.90 -16.42
CA ASP A 208 15.27 12.23 -16.99
C ASP A 208 14.44 12.40 -18.27
N SER A 209 13.94 13.62 -18.47
CA SER A 209 13.09 13.95 -19.63
C SER A 209 13.83 14.67 -20.76
N ASN A 210 15.05 15.17 -20.52
CA ASN A 210 15.84 15.96 -21.47
C ASN A 210 15.07 17.11 -22.16
N GLY A 211 13.98 17.59 -21.55
CA GLY A 211 13.08 18.62 -22.10
C GLY A 211 11.83 18.10 -22.82
N ASP A 212 11.74 16.80 -23.13
CA ASP A 212 10.57 16.22 -23.81
C ASP A 212 9.31 16.29 -22.93
N GLN A 213 8.24 16.83 -23.50
CA GLN A 213 6.92 16.89 -22.87
C GLN A 213 6.24 15.51 -22.86
N GLY A 214 6.52 14.65 -23.84
CA GLY A 214 6.00 13.29 -23.90
C GLY A 214 6.44 12.45 -22.70
N VAL A 215 7.76 12.37 -22.46
CA VAL A 215 8.33 11.72 -21.26
C VAL A 215 7.73 12.31 -19.98
N ARG A 216 7.66 13.64 -19.83
CA ARG A 216 7.10 14.29 -18.62
C ARG A 216 5.63 13.95 -18.38
N GLN A 217 4.82 13.92 -19.43
CA GLN A 217 3.40 13.61 -19.30
C GLN A 217 3.19 12.13 -18.96
N ARG A 218 3.91 11.24 -19.64
CA ARG A 218 3.83 9.79 -19.41
C ARG A 218 4.35 9.39 -18.04
N ARG A 219 5.45 10.00 -17.58
CA ARG A 219 5.99 9.82 -16.21
C ARG A 219 4.95 10.22 -15.15
N ARG A 220 4.33 11.41 -15.28
CA ARG A 220 3.26 11.85 -14.35
C ARG A 220 2.04 10.92 -14.36
N GLY A 221 1.64 10.43 -15.54
CA GLY A 221 0.56 9.44 -15.66
C GLY A 221 0.88 8.14 -14.94
N LEU A 222 2.12 7.64 -15.04
CA LEU A 222 2.53 6.40 -14.37
C LEU A 222 2.66 6.57 -12.85
N VAL A 223 3.21 7.70 -12.38
CA VAL A 223 3.23 8.03 -10.94
C VAL A 223 1.81 8.01 -10.36
N ALA A 224 0.88 8.75 -10.97
CA ALA A 224 -0.51 8.80 -10.50
C ALA A 224 -1.22 7.44 -10.55
N ALA A 225 -0.86 6.56 -11.49
CA ALA A 225 -1.38 5.19 -11.54
C ALA A 225 -0.85 4.33 -10.38
N ILE A 226 0.42 4.45 -10.03
CA ILE A 226 1.04 3.73 -8.90
C ILE A 226 0.52 4.26 -7.56
N GLU A 227 0.42 5.58 -7.39
CA GLU A 227 -0.14 6.21 -6.17
C GLU A 227 -1.57 5.75 -5.92
N ARG A 228 -2.42 5.73 -6.96
CA ARG A 228 -3.79 5.20 -6.87
C ARG A 228 -3.83 3.72 -6.50
N GLN A 229 -2.85 2.93 -6.96
CA GLN A 229 -2.76 1.52 -6.64
C GLN A 229 -2.32 1.31 -5.17
N LEU A 230 -1.39 2.11 -4.66
CA LEU A 230 -1.04 2.15 -3.23
C LEU A 230 -2.26 2.52 -2.37
N GLU A 231 -2.98 3.59 -2.72
CA GLU A 231 -4.21 4.02 -2.02
C GLU A 231 -5.28 2.90 -2.00
N SER A 232 -5.46 2.18 -3.12
CA SER A 232 -6.37 1.03 -3.21
C SER A 232 -6.00 -0.08 -2.21
N VAL A 233 -4.71 -0.41 -2.09
CA VAL A 233 -4.19 -1.43 -1.16
C VAL A 233 -4.35 -1.01 0.30
N GLU A 234 -4.09 0.27 0.61
CA GLU A 234 -4.31 0.81 1.95
C GLU A 234 -5.80 0.87 2.33
N ALA A 235 -6.67 1.22 1.38
CA ALA A 235 -8.12 1.20 1.56
C ALA A 235 -8.64 -0.21 1.85
N ILE A 236 -8.11 -1.25 1.18
CA ILE A 236 -8.43 -2.66 1.48
C ILE A 236 -7.98 -3.02 2.90
N LYS A 237 -6.72 -2.73 3.27
CA LYS A 237 -6.19 -2.94 4.64
C LYS A 237 -7.09 -2.27 5.69
N LYS A 238 -7.51 -1.03 5.45
CA LYS A 238 -8.37 -0.25 6.36
C LYS A 238 -9.78 -0.84 6.48
N GLY A 239 -10.41 -1.19 5.36
CA GLY A 239 -11.75 -1.80 5.36
C GLY A 239 -11.79 -3.17 6.05
N GLU A 240 -10.74 -3.99 5.90
CA GLU A 240 -10.58 -5.24 6.65
C GLU A 240 -10.48 -5.02 8.16
N TRP A 241 -9.68 -4.05 8.57
CA TRP A 241 -9.52 -3.68 9.99
C TRP A 241 -10.83 -3.20 10.60
N GLU A 242 -11.51 -2.24 9.95
CA GLU A 242 -12.79 -1.68 10.41
C GLU A 242 -13.85 -2.79 10.55
N ARG A 243 -13.88 -3.75 9.62
CA ARG A 243 -14.80 -4.90 9.71
C ARG A 243 -14.49 -5.80 10.91
N ARG A 244 -13.21 -6.09 11.17
CA ARG A 244 -12.78 -6.89 12.34
C ARG A 244 -13.06 -6.18 13.66
N GLN A 245 -12.80 -4.88 13.74
CA GLN A 245 -13.13 -4.07 14.91
C GLN A 245 -14.64 -4.07 15.18
N LYS A 246 -15.47 -3.90 14.15
CA LYS A 246 -16.93 -3.99 14.30
C LYS A 246 -17.40 -5.35 14.82
N VAL A 247 -16.84 -6.45 14.33
CA VAL A 247 -17.16 -7.80 14.81
C VAL A 247 -16.70 -8.01 16.25
N GLN A 248 -15.50 -7.53 16.63
CA GLN A 248 -15.03 -7.63 18.01
C GLN A 248 -15.86 -6.79 18.98
N GLN A 249 -16.28 -5.57 18.59
CA GLN A 249 -17.18 -4.74 19.38
C GLN A 249 -18.51 -5.47 19.62
N GLU A 250 -19.14 -6.00 18.56
CA GLU A 250 -20.41 -6.71 18.69
C GLU A 250 -20.30 -7.96 19.58
N LEU A 251 -19.19 -8.70 19.51
CA LEU A 251 -18.91 -9.83 20.40
C LEU A 251 -18.71 -9.39 21.86
N SER A 252 -18.05 -8.26 22.10
CA SER A 252 -17.86 -7.67 23.42
C SER A 252 -19.19 -7.21 24.03
N ASP A 253 -20.04 -6.55 23.24
CA ASP A 253 -21.36 -6.08 23.66
C ASP A 253 -22.29 -7.28 23.97
N ARG A 254 -22.30 -8.30 23.09
CA ARG A 254 -23.03 -9.56 23.31
C ARG A 254 -22.55 -10.27 24.59
N LYS A 255 -21.24 -10.36 24.81
CA LYS A 255 -20.67 -10.98 26.02
C LYS A 255 -21.08 -10.21 27.27
N SER A 256 -20.94 -8.89 27.27
CA SER A 256 -21.32 -8.02 28.41
C SER A 256 -22.80 -8.19 28.76
N LYS A 257 -23.68 -8.27 27.77
CA LYS A 257 -25.12 -8.54 27.95
C LYS A 257 -25.40 -9.94 28.53
N VAL A 258 -24.63 -10.96 28.15
CA VAL A 258 -24.73 -12.31 28.74
C VAL A 258 -24.25 -12.31 30.19
N ASP A 259 -23.11 -11.67 30.48
CA ASP A 259 -22.57 -11.54 31.84
C ASP A 259 -23.53 -10.77 32.78
N GLU A 260 -24.23 -9.75 32.27
CA GLU A 260 -25.26 -9.01 32.98
C GLU A 260 -26.52 -9.87 33.25
N LEU A 261 -27.00 -10.60 32.25
CA LEU A 261 -28.14 -11.52 32.40
C LEU A 261 -27.84 -12.65 33.40
N MET A 262 -26.63 -13.19 33.37
CA MET A 262 -26.13 -14.19 34.33
C MET A 262 -25.98 -13.62 35.74
N ARG A 263 -25.61 -12.33 35.88
CA ARG A 263 -25.55 -11.64 37.17
C ARG A 263 -26.94 -11.45 37.77
N GLY A 264 -27.92 -11.02 36.96
CA GLY A 264 -29.31 -10.85 37.39
C GLY A 264 -29.92 -12.14 37.95
N PHE A 265 -29.63 -13.28 37.32
CA PHE A 265 -30.14 -14.59 37.76
C PHE A 265 -29.53 -15.08 39.09
N ARG A 266 -28.31 -14.63 39.45
CA ARG A 266 -27.61 -15.06 40.67
C ARG A 266 -27.85 -14.13 41.87
N GLY A 267 -28.35 -12.91 41.65
CA GLY A 267 -28.57 -11.90 42.69
C GLY A 267 -29.97 -11.87 43.32
N GLY A 268 -30.95 -12.59 42.76
CA GLY A 268 -32.36 -12.53 43.21
C GLY A 268 -32.70 -13.31 44.49
N GLY A 269 -31.69 -13.82 45.21
CA GLY A 269 -31.86 -14.64 46.41
C GLY A 269 -31.33 -13.95 47.67
N GLU A 270 -31.89 -12.81 48.05
CA GLU A 270 -31.75 -12.37 49.44
C GLU A 270 -32.55 -13.33 50.34
N PRO A 271 -31.91 -14.07 51.26
CA PRO A 271 -32.65 -14.82 52.25
C PRO A 271 -33.29 -13.81 53.21
N ALA A 272 -34.61 -13.71 53.18
CA ALA A 272 -35.35 -12.83 54.08
C ALA A 272 -35.02 -13.18 55.54
N THR A 273 -34.14 -12.39 56.16
CA THR A 273 -33.83 -12.51 57.58
C THR A 273 -35.01 -12.00 58.37
N THR A 274 -35.97 -12.89 58.63
CA THR A 274 -36.96 -12.74 59.69
C THR A 274 -36.19 -12.54 61.00
N SER A 275 -35.99 -11.27 61.38
CA SER A 275 -35.61 -10.92 62.73
C SER A 275 -36.89 -10.89 63.57
N ARG A 276 -36.79 -11.58 64.69
CA ARG A 276 -37.88 -11.99 65.59
C ARG A 276 -38.19 -10.93 66.65
#